data_AF-A0AAQ2DP49-F1
#
_entry.id   AF-A0AAQ2DP49-F1
#
_cell.length_a   1.000
_cell.length_b   1.000
_cell.length_c   1.000
_cell.angle_alpha   90.00
_cell.angle_beta   90.00
_cell.angle_gamma   90.00
#
_symmetry.space_group_name_H-M   'P 1'
#
loop_
_entity.id
_entity.type
_entity.pdbx_description
1 polymer ?
#
loop_
_entity_poly.entity_id
_entity_poly.type
_entity_poly.pdbx_seq_one_letter_code
_entity_poly.pdbx_strand_id
1 'polypeptide(L)'
;ISLSDLRFFMPSLTAEELHGNRLQWLCAIDVLIETQGEVCLLPLPGDAAERLFPSVRFRVRERSRHKSALVMQKYSRQQAREAEQKARAYQVLVAQAEIELAFHSPETVGSWHARWSDRVAEHDLEPLFWQWGERFPSLAGMERWQWQDMPFWQVIAEASLAAREAGHAVREMERWMVPNKLREAA
;
A
#
# COMPACT_ATOMS: atom_id res chain seq x y z
N ILE A 1 -2.25 45.32 39.68
CA ILE A 1 -2.61 45.48 38.25
C ILE A 1 -3.31 46.82 38.07
N SER A 2 -2.65 47.72 37.37
CA SER A 2 -3.13 49.03 36.95
C SER A 2 -3.64 48.99 35.51
N LEU A 3 -4.40 50.01 35.09
CA LEU A 3 -4.85 50.14 33.70
C LEU A 3 -3.67 50.21 32.73
N SER A 4 -2.57 50.84 33.14
CA SER A 4 -1.31 50.91 32.39
C SER A 4 -0.71 49.52 32.12
N ASP A 5 -0.76 48.63 33.11
CA ASP A 5 -0.28 47.24 32.98
C ASP A 5 -1.13 46.45 31.97
N LEU A 6 -2.44 46.71 31.93
CA LEU A 6 -3.35 46.04 31.00
C LEU A 6 -3.25 46.57 29.57
N ARG A 7 -2.87 47.84 29.40
CA ARG A 7 -2.59 48.43 28.08
C ARG A 7 -1.39 47.80 27.37
N PHE A 8 -0.53 47.07 28.09
CA PHE A 8 0.49 46.21 27.48
C PHE A 8 -0.13 45.11 26.58
N PHE A 9 -1.27 44.56 26.99
CA PHE A 9 -2.01 43.56 26.22
C PHE A 9 -2.95 44.22 25.22
N MET A 10 -3.74 45.20 25.69
CA MET A 10 -4.79 45.85 24.91
C MET A 10 -4.66 47.38 24.98
N PRO A 11 -3.92 48.01 24.07
CA PRO A 11 -3.64 49.46 24.12
C PRO A 11 -4.89 50.34 24.10
N SER A 12 -5.97 49.84 23.49
CA SER A 12 -7.28 50.49 23.37
C SER A 12 -8.19 50.35 24.60
N LEU A 13 -7.78 49.61 25.64
CA LEU A 13 -8.61 49.37 26.82
C LEU A 13 -8.89 50.67 27.58
N THR A 14 -10.19 50.98 27.76
CA THR A 14 -10.64 52.16 28.52
C THR A 14 -10.88 51.85 30.00
N ALA A 15 -10.93 52.89 30.83
CA ALA A 15 -11.16 52.74 32.27
C ALA A 15 -12.57 52.24 32.60
N GLU A 16 -13.55 52.60 31.79
CA GLU A 16 -14.96 52.21 31.94
C GLU A 16 -15.16 50.72 31.62
N GLU A 17 -14.57 50.22 30.53
CA GLU A 17 -14.58 48.80 30.16
C GLU A 17 -13.88 47.91 31.20
N LEU A 18 -12.80 48.41 31.81
CA LEU A 18 -12.11 47.70 32.88
C LEU A 18 -12.93 47.68 34.17
N HIS A 19 -13.66 48.76 34.51
CA HIS A 19 -14.39 48.85 35.78
C HIS A 19 -15.52 47.82 35.86
N GLY A 20 -16.25 47.62 34.76
CA GLY A 20 -17.32 46.63 34.66
C GLY A 20 -16.82 45.18 34.62
N ASN A 21 -15.56 44.95 34.22
CA ASN A 21 -15.03 43.61 33.97
C ASN A 21 -13.73 43.24 34.73
N ARG A 22 -13.44 43.97 35.80
CA ARG A 22 -12.16 43.86 36.51
C ARG A 22 -11.87 42.46 37.04
N LEU A 23 -12.88 41.79 37.58
CA LEU A 23 -12.76 40.44 38.14
C LEU A 23 -12.43 39.40 37.07
N GLN A 24 -13.02 39.47 35.87
CA GLN A 24 -12.71 38.51 34.81
C GLN A 24 -11.32 38.77 34.22
N TRP A 25 -10.89 40.03 34.10
CA TRP A 25 -9.52 40.36 33.70
C TRP A 25 -8.48 39.80 34.67
N LEU A 26 -8.69 39.95 35.98
CA LEU A 26 -7.80 39.40 37.00
C LEU A 26 -7.77 37.86 36.92
N CYS A 27 -8.95 37.22 36.90
CA CYS A 27 -9.06 35.77 36.75
C CYS A 27 -8.37 35.25 35.48
N ALA A 28 -8.56 35.92 34.34
CA ALA A 28 -7.92 35.53 33.09
C ALA A 28 -6.39 35.63 33.15
N ILE A 29 -5.84 36.65 33.83
CA ILE A 29 -4.40 36.82 34.03
C ILE A 29 -3.86 35.80 35.02
N ASP A 30 -4.54 35.58 36.14
CA ASP A 30 -4.15 34.59 37.14
C ASP A 30 -4.07 33.19 36.49
N VAL A 31 -5.11 32.80 35.74
CA VAL A 31 -5.10 31.54 34.97
C VAL A 31 -3.99 31.52 33.92
N LEU A 32 -3.74 32.62 33.21
CA LEU A 32 -2.65 32.69 32.23
C LEU A 32 -1.28 32.48 32.89
N ILE A 33 -1.05 33.05 34.09
CA ILE A 33 0.20 32.92 34.84
C ILE A 33 0.32 31.53 35.44
N GLU A 34 -0.72 31.02 36.10
CA GLU A 34 -0.78 29.68 36.69
C GLU A 34 -0.49 28.60 35.64
N THR A 35 -1.01 28.78 34.43
CA THR A 35 -0.81 27.85 33.30
C THR A 35 0.43 28.15 32.46
N GLN A 36 1.23 29.14 32.84
CA GLN A 36 2.43 29.58 32.09
C GLN A 36 2.14 29.80 30.59
N GLY A 37 0.99 30.40 30.31
CA GLY A 37 0.53 30.72 28.96
C GLY A 37 -0.12 29.56 28.19
N GLU A 38 -0.40 28.40 28.82
CA GLU A 38 -1.12 27.31 28.15
C GLU A 38 -2.61 27.63 27.94
N VAL A 39 -3.21 28.41 28.83
CA VAL A 39 -4.62 28.81 28.75
C VAL A 39 -4.73 30.33 28.71
N CYS A 40 -5.18 30.87 27.58
CA CYS A 40 -5.51 32.29 27.42
C CYS A 40 -7.04 32.45 27.40
N LEU A 41 -7.60 33.01 28.47
CA LEU A 41 -9.04 33.23 28.60
C LEU A 41 -9.42 34.63 28.14
N LEU A 42 -10.62 34.77 27.56
CA LEU A 42 -11.22 36.09 27.35
C LEU A 42 -11.38 36.80 28.72
N PRO A 43 -11.16 38.12 28.81
CA PRO A 43 -11.02 39.08 27.71
C PRO A 43 -9.58 39.31 27.19
N LEU A 44 -8.60 38.48 27.58
CA LEU A 44 -7.23 38.63 27.06
C LEU A 44 -7.17 38.41 25.55
N PRO A 45 -6.35 39.18 24.82
CA PRO A 45 -6.14 38.96 23.40
C PRO A 45 -5.40 37.64 23.18
N GLY A 46 -5.67 36.97 22.06
CA GLY A 46 -5.14 35.62 21.77
C GLY A 46 -3.60 35.52 21.74
N ASP A 47 -2.91 36.64 21.51
CA ASP A 47 -1.44 36.72 21.53
C ASP A 47 -0.85 37.09 22.90
N ALA A 48 -1.68 37.38 23.92
CA ALA A 48 -1.22 37.70 25.27
C ALA A 48 -0.33 36.59 25.87
N ALA A 49 -0.69 35.33 25.63
CA ALA A 49 0.08 34.17 26.04
C ALA A 49 1.49 34.16 25.42
N GLU A 50 1.61 34.47 24.12
CA GLU A 50 2.90 34.50 23.43
C GLU A 50 3.76 35.70 23.85
N ARG A 51 3.13 36.85 24.15
CA ARG A 51 3.82 38.06 24.62
C ARG A 51 4.44 37.88 26.01
N LEU A 52 3.73 37.24 26.94
CA LEU A 52 4.22 36.96 28.29
C LEU A 52 5.11 35.71 28.36
N PHE A 53 4.79 34.68 27.58
CA PHE A 53 5.46 33.38 27.62
C PHE A 53 5.92 32.95 26.21
N PRO A 54 7.07 33.45 25.73
CA PRO A 54 7.57 33.14 24.38
C PRO A 54 7.75 31.64 24.09
N SER A 55 7.95 30.82 25.14
CA SER A 55 8.06 29.36 25.06
C SER A 55 6.76 28.67 24.60
N VAL A 56 5.59 29.31 24.80
CA VAL A 56 4.29 28.80 24.35
C VAL A 56 4.30 28.63 22.82
N ARG A 57 4.79 29.64 22.10
CA ARG A 57 4.87 29.59 20.63
C ARG A 57 5.75 28.44 20.14
N PHE A 58 6.84 28.15 20.84
CA PHE A 58 7.70 27.01 20.55
C PHE A 58 6.98 25.67 20.79
N ARG A 59 6.34 25.51 21.97
CA ARG A 59 5.59 24.29 22.31
C ARG A 59 4.43 24.02 21.34
N VAL A 60 3.69 25.06 20.94
CA VAL A 60 2.59 24.94 19.95
C VAL A 60 3.12 24.50 18.59
N ARG A 61 4.23 25.09 18.12
CA ARG A 61 4.88 24.70 16.86
C ARG A 61 5.40 23.27 16.89
N GLU A 62 6.09 22.88 17.96
CA GLU A 62 6.58 21.51 18.15
C GLU A 62 5.43 20.50 18.20
N ARG A 63 4.35 20.79 18.94
CA ARG A 63 3.15 19.94 18.97
C ARG A 63 2.52 19.80 17.58
N SER A 64 2.43 20.90 16.83
CA SER A 64 1.93 20.88 15.45
C SER A 64 2.82 20.03 14.54
N ARG A 65 4.14 20.22 14.61
CA ARG A 65 5.12 19.44 13.85
C ARG A 65 5.07 17.95 14.19
N HIS A 66 4.99 17.62 15.47
CA HIS A 66 4.86 16.26 15.95
C HIS A 66 3.57 15.61 15.47
N LYS A 67 2.43 16.33 15.55
CA LYS A 67 1.15 15.86 15.01
C LYS A 67 1.24 15.59 13.51
N SER A 68 1.83 16.49 12.74
CA SER A 68 2.05 16.31 11.30
C SER A 68 2.94 15.10 11.01
N ALA A 69 4.03 14.92 11.78
CA ALA A 69 4.92 13.76 11.62
C ALA A 69 4.20 12.43 11.90
N LEU A 70 3.37 12.36 12.95
CA LEU A 70 2.57 11.19 13.27
C LEU A 70 1.56 10.86 12.16
N VAL A 71 0.90 11.88 11.61
CA VAL A 71 -0.06 11.71 10.51
C VAL A 71 0.64 11.19 9.26
N MET A 72 1.79 11.77 8.89
CA MET A 72 2.59 11.30 7.76
C MET A 72 3.07 9.85 7.96
N GLN A 73 3.54 9.51 9.16
CA GLN A 73 3.96 8.17 9.49
C GLN A 73 2.81 7.16 9.40
N LYS A 74 1.61 7.52 9.87
CA LYS A 74 0.42 6.68 9.75
C LYS A 74 0.13 6.34 8.30
N TYR A 75 0.05 7.35 7.42
CA TYR A 75 -0.26 7.13 6.01
C TYR A 75 0.84 6.39 5.27
N SER A 76 2.11 6.68 5.57
CA SER A 76 3.24 5.93 5.00
C SER A 76 3.20 4.45 5.38
N ARG A 77 2.93 4.13 6.65
CA ARG A 77 2.77 2.73 7.11
C ARG A 77 1.58 2.05 6.45
N GLN A 78 0.47 2.76 6.29
CA GLN A 78 -0.71 2.23 5.62
C GLN A 78 -0.41 1.89 4.16
N GLN A 79 0.20 2.82 3.41
CA GLN A 79 0.57 2.61 2.02
C GLN A 79 1.56 1.45 1.86
N ALA A 80 2.56 1.35 2.75
CA ALA A 80 3.51 0.23 2.74
C ALA A 80 2.82 -1.12 2.95
N ARG A 81 1.87 -1.19 3.89
CA ARG A 81 1.07 -2.41 4.13
C ARG A 81 0.19 -2.78 2.94
N GLU A 82 -0.46 -1.79 2.32
CA GLU A 82 -1.29 -2.01 1.13
C GLU A 82 -0.45 -2.51 -0.05
N ALA A 83 0.74 -1.92 -0.27
CA ALA A 83 1.67 -2.37 -1.30
C ALA A 83 2.16 -3.81 -1.05
N GLU A 84 2.51 -4.13 0.19
CA GLU A 84 2.94 -5.47 0.59
C GLU A 84 1.81 -6.50 0.45
N GLN A 85 0.57 -6.14 0.80
CA GLN A 85 -0.60 -6.99 0.60
C GLN A 85 -0.87 -7.24 -0.87
N LYS A 86 -0.77 -6.21 -1.73
CA LYS A 86 -0.90 -6.36 -3.19
C LYS A 86 0.18 -7.27 -3.75
N ALA A 87 1.44 -7.09 -3.32
CA ALA A 87 2.55 -7.94 -3.74
C ALA A 87 2.34 -9.40 -3.33
N ARG A 88 1.90 -9.66 -2.08
CA ARG A 88 1.57 -11.02 -1.62
C ARG A 88 0.41 -11.62 -2.40
N ALA A 89 -0.67 -10.85 -2.62
CA ALA A 89 -1.81 -11.32 -3.40
C ALA A 89 -1.41 -11.69 -4.83
N TYR A 90 -0.52 -10.91 -5.44
CA TYR A 90 0.04 -11.21 -6.75
C TYR A 90 0.89 -12.49 -6.73
N GLN A 91 1.78 -12.66 -5.76
CA GLN A 91 2.56 -13.90 -5.61
C GLN A 91 1.68 -15.14 -5.43
N VAL A 92 0.55 -15.01 -4.71
CA VAL A 92 -0.43 -16.09 -4.58
C VAL A 92 -1.07 -16.43 -5.94
N LEU A 93 -1.35 -15.45 -6.79
CA LEU A 93 -1.86 -15.71 -8.15
C LEU A 93 -0.82 -16.45 -9.01
N VAL A 94 0.44 -16.03 -8.96
CA VAL A 94 1.54 -16.71 -9.67
C VAL A 94 1.67 -18.17 -9.18
N ALA A 95 1.70 -18.39 -7.87
CA ALA A 95 1.76 -19.73 -7.29
C ALA A 95 0.54 -20.59 -7.68
N GLN A 96 -0.66 -19.99 -7.74
CA GLN A 96 -1.86 -20.69 -8.18
C GLN A 96 -1.78 -21.07 -9.66
N ALA A 97 -1.21 -20.21 -10.51
CA ALA A 97 -0.97 -20.50 -11.91
C ALA A 97 0.02 -21.66 -12.09
N GLU A 98 1.10 -21.68 -11.30
CA GLU A 98 2.08 -22.78 -11.28
C GLU A 98 1.45 -24.11 -10.83
N ILE A 99 0.68 -24.09 -9.74
CA ILE A 99 -0.03 -25.28 -9.24
C ILE A 99 -0.97 -25.80 -10.32
N GLU A 100 -1.76 -24.92 -10.96
CA GLU A 100 -2.67 -25.32 -12.02
C GLU A 100 -1.94 -25.85 -13.25
N LEU A 101 -0.82 -25.23 -13.64
CA LEU A 101 0.02 -25.66 -14.75
C LEU A 101 0.46 -27.12 -14.58
N ALA A 102 0.77 -27.54 -13.36
CA ALA A 102 1.13 -28.93 -13.07
C ALA A 102 0.03 -29.95 -13.42
N PHE A 103 -1.24 -29.52 -13.52
CA PHE A 103 -2.39 -30.35 -13.92
C PHE A 103 -2.75 -30.25 -15.41
N HIS A 104 -1.99 -29.50 -16.20
CA HIS A 104 -2.14 -29.42 -17.65
C HIS A 104 -1.17 -30.34 -18.38
N SER A 105 -1.61 -30.81 -19.56
CA SER A 105 -0.74 -31.42 -20.58
C SER A 105 -0.38 -30.39 -21.67
N PRO A 106 0.68 -30.63 -22.47
CA PRO A 106 1.02 -29.84 -23.65
C PRO A 106 -0.15 -29.56 -24.60
N GLU A 107 -1.09 -30.48 -24.78
CA GLU A 107 -2.30 -30.25 -25.59
C GLU A 107 -3.28 -29.23 -24.97
N THR A 108 -3.25 -29.04 -23.66
CA THR A 108 -4.21 -28.21 -22.90
C THR A 108 -3.58 -26.92 -22.35
N VAL A 109 -2.28 -26.72 -22.52
CA VAL A 109 -1.55 -25.55 -21.98
C VAL A 109 -2.05 -24.22 -22.57
N GLY A 110 -2.61 -24.23 -23.79
CA GLY A 110 -3.29 -23.06 -24.35
C GLY A 110 -4.48 -22.57 -23.52
N SER A 111 -5.22 -23.48 -22.87
CA SER A 111 -6.33 -23.11 -21.97
C SER A 111 -5.84 -22.49 -20.67
N TRP A 112 -4.71 -22.98 -20.14
CA TRP A 112 -4.04 -22.40 -18.99
C TRP A 112 -3.57 -20.97 -19.30
N HIS A 113 -2.88 -20.77 -20.43
CA HIS A 113 -2.40 -19.45 -20.83
C HIS A 113 -3.55 -18.45 -20.99
N ALA A 114 -4.63 -18.83 -21.68
CA ALA A 114 -5.79 -17.97 -21.87
C ALA A 114 -6.48 -17.56 -20.55
N ARG A 115 -6.39 -18.40 -19.51
CA ARG A 115 -6.94 -18.09 -18.18
C ARG A 115 -6.05 -17.13 -17.39
N TRP A 116 -4.74 -17.23 -17.53
CA TRP A 116 -3.76 -16.54 -16.70
C TRP A 116 -3.13 -15.29 -17.34
N SER A 117 -3.17 -15.16 -18.67
CA SER A 117 -2.57 -14.04 -19.43
C SER A 117 -3.07 -12.65 -18.99
N ASP A 118 -4.33 -12.56 -18.54
CA ASP A 118 -4.93 -11.30 -18.10
C ASP A 118 -4.68 -10.98 -16.61
N ARG A 119 -4.19 -11.97 -15.85
CA ARG A 119 -4.11 -11.91 -14.38
C ARG A 119 -2.68 -11.89 -13.85
N VAL A 120 -1.76 -12.50 -14.59
CA VAL A 120 -0.34 -12.63 -14.25
C VAL A 120 0.47 -12.14 -15.44
N ALA A 121 1.54 -11.41 -15.17
CA ALA A 121 2.38 -10.88 -16.23
C ALA A 121 3.12 -11.99 -16.98
N GLU A 122 3.31 -11.79 -18.28
CA GLU A 122 3.97 -12.74 -19.19
C GLU A 122 5.37 -13.15 -18.68
N HIS A 123 6.12 -12.21 -18.09
CA HIS A 123 7.46 -12.46 -17.53
C HIS A 123 7.47 -13.42 -16.32
N ASP A 124 6.34 -13.57 -15.63
CA ASP A 124 6.20 -14.54 -14.54
C ASP A 124 5.63 -15.88 -15.05
N LEU A 125 4.87 -15.88 -16.14
CA LEU A 125 4.32 -17.10 -16.75
C LEU A 125 5.35 -17.86 -17.58
N GLU A 126 6.22 -17.15 -18.31
CA GLU A 126 7.22 -17.74 -19.20
C GLU A 126 8.19 -18.70 -18.47
N PRO A 127 8.79 -18.32 -17.31
CA PRO A 127 9.66 -19.25 -16.57
C PRO A 127 8.93 -20.50 -16.08
N LEU A 128 7.68 -20.36 -15.63
CA LEU A 128 6.86 -21.48 -15.17
C LEU A 128 6.61 -22.48 -16.31
N PHE A 129 6.29 -21.97 -17.51
CA PHE A 129 6.08 -22.79 -18.69
C PHE A 129 7.34 -23.57 -19.07
N TRP A 130 8.51 -22.93 -19.14
CA TRP A 130 9.74 -23.62 -19.53
C TRP A 130 10.14 -24.71 -18.53
N GLN A 131 10.06 -24.43 -17.22
CA GLN A 131 10.36 -25.42 -16.19
C GLN A 131 9.36 -26.59 -16.21
N TRP A 132 8.09 -26.32 -16.46
CA TRP A 132 7.08 -27.35 -16.63
C TRP A 132 7.28 -28.16 -17.92
N GLY A 133 7.67 -27.49 -19.01
CA GLY A 133 7.84 -28.06 -20.34
C GLY A 133 8.97 -29.09 -20.44
N GLU A 134 10.03 -28.92 -19.63
CA GLU A 134 11.13 -29.90 -19.52
C GLU A 134 10.68 -31.32 -19.18
N ARG A 135 9.48 -31.47 -18.60
CA ARG A 135 8.91 -32.76 -18.21
C ARG A 135 8.31 -33.53 -19.38
N PHE A 136 8.03 -32.88 -20.51
CA PHE A 136 7.24 -33.46 -21.59
C PHE A 136 8.10 -33.75 -22.84
N PRO A 137 8.14 -35.01 -23.30
CA PRO A 137 8.93 -35.37 -24.48
C PRO A 137 8.48 -34.71 -25.79
N SER A 138 7.20 -34.35 -25.93
CA SER A 138 6.70 -33.59 -27.08
C SER A 138 7.32 -32.19 -27.18
N LEU A 139 7.79 -31.63 -26.07
CA LEU A 139 8.41 -30.31 -26.00
C LEU A 139 9.94 -30.36 -25.95
N ALA A 140 10.55 -31.54 -26.02
CA ALA A 140 12.01 -31.69 -25.91
C ALA A 140 12.79 -30.98 -27.02
N GLY A 141 12.16 -30.70 -28.17
CA GLY A 141 12.76 -29.93 -29.27
C GLY A 141 12.57 -28.41 -29.16
N MET A 142 11.80 -27.94 -28.18
CA MET A 142 11.51 -26.52 -27.96
C MET A 142 12.49 -25.96 -26.94
N GLU A 143 13.58 -25.35 -27.41
CA GLU A 143 14.58 -24.75 -26.54
C GLU A 143 14.29 -23.27 -26.31
N ARG A 144 14.33 -22.83 -25.04
CA ARG A 144 14.02 -21.44 -24.65
C ARG A 144 14.75 -20.37 -25.48
N TRP A 145 16.01 -20.61 -25.84
CA TRP A 145 16.81 -19.63 -26.59
C TRP A 145 16.31 -19.42 -28.03
N GLN A 146 15.64 -20.40 -28.63
CA GLN A 146 15.08 -20.30 -29.98
C GLN A 146 13.83 -19.41 -30.04
N TRP A 147 13.20 -19.19 -28.88
CA TRP A 147 11.89 -18.54 -28.76
C TRP A 147 11.94 -17.21 -28.01
N GLN A 148 13.13 -16.66 -27.71
CA GLN A 148 13.29 -15.45 -26.88
C GLN A 148 12.68 -14.18 -27.51
N ASP A 149 12.69 -14.07 -28.83
CA ASP A 149 12.17 -12.91 -29.56
C ASP A 149 10.69 -13.07 -29.97
N MET A 150 10.09 -14.23 -29.67
CA MET A 150 8.73 -14.54 -30.05
C MET A 150 7.77 -14.20 -28.90
N PRO A 151 6.57 -13.68 -29.20
CA PRO A 151 5.58 -13.41 -28.15
C PRO A 151 5.13 -14.73 -27.51
N PHE A 152 4.89 -14.73 -26.19
CA PHE A 152 4.65 -15.96 -25.45
C PHE A 152 3.40 -16.70 -25.90
N TRP A 153 2.35 -15.97 -26.33
CA TRP A 153 1.15 -16.59 -26.89
C TRP A 153 1.47 -17.49 -28.11
N GLN A 154 2.50 -17.15 -28.88
CA GLN A 154 2.94 -17.94 -30.03
C GLN A 154 3.73 -19.18 -29.59
N VAL A 155 4.56 -19.06 -28.56
CA VAL A 155 5.24 -20.19 -27.91
C VAL A 155 4.21 -21.21 -27.41
N ILE A 156 3.15 -20.74 -26.74
CA ILE A 156 2.06 -21.59 -26.25
C ILE A 156 1.29 -22.26 -27.39
N ALA A 157 1.03 -21.54 -28.49
CA ALA A 157 0.37 -22.09 -29.67
C ALA A 157 1.21 -23.20 -30.31
N GLU A 158 2.51 -22.98 -30.46
CA GLU A 158 3.43 -23.97 -31.02
C GLU A 158 3.57 -25.19 -30.11
N ALA A 159 3.68 -25.00 -28.79
CA ALA A 159 3.72 -26.09 -27.83
C ALA A 159 2.45 -26.96 -27.91
N SER A 160 1.29 -26.32 -28.07
CA SER A 160 0.02 -27.02 -28.26
C SER A 160 -0.05 -27.77 -29.60
N LEU A 161 0.61 -27.25 -30.64
CA LEU A 161 0.72 -27.90 -31.95
C LEU A 161 1.66 -29.11 -31.90
N ALA A 162 2.88 -28.93 -31.36
CA ALA A 162 3.87 -29.97 -31.18
C ALA A 162 3.32 -31.16 -30.38
N ALA A 163 2.54 -30.87 -29.34
CA ALA A 163 1.81 -31.88 -28.57
C ALA A 163 0.84 -32.70 -29.42
N ARG A 164 0.08 -32.04 -30.31
CA ARG A 164 -0.92 -32.70 -31.17
C ARG A 164 -0.28 -33.51 -32.29
N GLU A 165 0.86 -33.06 -32.79
CA GLU A 165 1.66 -33.75 -33.82
C GLU A 165 2.45 -34.93 -33.24
N ALA A 166 2.68 -34.94 -31.91
CA ALA A 166 3.30 -36.07 -31.24
C ALA A 166 2.49 -37.37 -31.44
N GLY A 167 3.22 -38.48 -31.61
CA GLY A 167 2.63 -39.80 -31.79
C GLY A 167 1.68 -40.15 -30.64
N HIS A 168 0.61 -40.91 -30.94
CA HIS A 168 -0.42 -41.28 -29.97
C HIS A 168 0.13 -41.86 -28.66
N ALA A 169 1.18 -42.69 -28.75
CA ALA A 169 1.84 -43.27 -27.58
C ALA A 169 2.50 -42.22 -26.67
N VAL A 170 3.11 -41.17 -27.25
CA VAL A 170 3.71 -40.06 -26.51
C VAL A 170 2.61 -39.25 -25.82
N ARG A 171 1.53 -38.94 -26.53
CA ARG A 171 0.39 -38.20 -25.96
C ARG A 171 -0.29 -38.94 -24.83
N GLU A 172 -0.49 -40.26 -24.95
CA GLU A 172 -1.04 -41.07 -23.87
C GLU A 172 -0.10 -41.10 -22.66
N MET A 173 1.20 -41.26 -22.88
CA MET A 173 2.20 -41.22 -21.81
C MET A 173 2.17 -39.87 -21.08
N GLU A 174 2.22 -38.75 -21.80
CA GLU A 174 2.17 -37.41 -21.23
C GLU A 174 0.85 -37.15 -20.49
N ARG A 175 -0.26 -37.70 -21.01
CA ARG A 175 -1.53 -37.70 -20.30
C ARG A 175 -1.39 -38.40 -18.95
N TRP A 176 -0.72 -39.55 -18.86
CA TRP A 176 -0.50 -40.26 -17.58
C TRP A 176 0.52 -39.58 -16.65
N MET A 177 1.41 -38.73 -17.16
CA MET A 177 2.39 -37.98 -16.37
C MET A 177 1.79 -36.80 -15.57
N VAL A 178 0.60 -36.34 -15.94
CA VAL A 178 -0.11 -35.25 -15.26
C VAL A 178 -0.86 -35.81 -14.04
N PRO A 179 -0.62 -35.29 -12.82
CA PRO A 179 -1.26 -35.77 -11.60
C PRO A 179 -2.79 -35.69 -11.61
N ASN A 180 -3.40 -36.52 -10.76
CA ASN A 180 -4.83 -36.56 -10.42
C ASN A 180 -5.78 -36.75 -11.63
N LYS A 181 -6.04 -38.02 -11.96
CA LYS A 181 -6.97 -38.44 -13.04
C LYS A 181 -8.39 -38.73 -12.59
N LEU A 182 -8.66 -38.55 -11.30
CA LEU A 182 -9.97 -38.79 -10.73
C LEU A 182 -10.91 -37.69 -11.21
N ARG A 183 -11.64 -37.94 -12.30
CA ARG A 183 -12.94 -37.31 -12.48
C ARG A 183 -13.82 -37.90 -11.40
N GLU A 184 -14.39 -37.06 -10.53
CA GLU A 184 -15.47 -37.49 -9.64
C GLU A 184 -16.49 -38.24 -10.50
N ALA A 185 -16.63 -39.54 -10.26
CA ALA A 185 -17.69 -40.34 -10.86
C ALA A 185 -18.99 -39.80 -10.28
N ALA A 186 -19.71 -39.00 -11.07
CA ALA A 186 -21.07 -38.57 -10.78
C ALA A 186 -22.05 -39.73 -10.96
#